data_AF-A0A426Y376-F1
#
_entry.id   AF-A0A426Y376-F1
#
_cell.length_a   1.000
_cell.length_b   1.000
_cell.length_c   1.000
_cell.angle_alpha   90.00
_cell.angle_beta   90.00
_cell.angle_gamma   90.00
#
_symmetry.space_group_name_H-M   'P 1'
#
loop_
_entity.id
_entity.type
_entity.pdbx_description
1 polymer ?
#
loop_
_entity_poly.entity_id
_entity_poly.type
_entity_poly.pdbx_seq_one_letter_code
_entity_poly.pdbx_strand_id
1 'polypeptide(L)'
;MEVLIRLIGADENMHSNYVDTMQWLEDTDVLEMIADKFNSSDSFEVHANIAEILCAVTRCAPPALAAKICSPSYVRKLFCHALQDSRPKSVLYHSLSFCICLLDPKRLVAPSFQAFRSQLNHGSFVPASEDTIQAMLERLGMLLILLVIW
;
A
#
# COMPACT_ATOMS: atom_id res chain seq x y z
N MET A 1 13.34 -1.30 -6.42
CA MET A 1 14.32 -1.34 -5.31
C MET A 1 15.05 0.00 -5.16
N GLU A 2 15.51 0.62 -6.26
CA GLU A 2 16.19 1.92 -6.18
C GLU A 2 15.33 3.08 -5.66
N VAL A 3 14.02 3.11 -5.95
CA VAL A 3 13.13 4.20 -5.49
C VAL A 3 13.05 4.24 -3.96
N LEU A 4 12.92 3.07 -3.32
CA LEU A 4 12.94 2.93 -1.86
C LEU A 4 14.31 3.31 -1.28
N ILE A 5 15.41 2.93 -1.93
CA ILE A 5 16.76 3.31 -1.50
C ILE A 5 17.00 4.81 -1.69
N ARG A 6 16.40 5.46 -2.69
CA ARG A 6 16.46 6.92 -2.85
C ARG A 6 15.55 7.68 -1.89
N LEU A 7 14.40 7.09 -1.51
CA LEU A 7 13.50 7.66 -0.51
C LEU A 7 14.06 7.51 0.91
N ILE A 8 14.82 6.44 1.18
CA ILE A 8 15.30 6.05 2.51
C ILE A 8 16.80 6.35 2.72
N GLY A 9 17.62 6.32 1.67
CA GLY A 9 19.08 6.38 1.74
C GLY A 9 19.70 7.71 1.30
N ALA A 10 18.93 8.80 1.24
CA ALA A 10 19.42 10.10 0.80
C ALA A 10 20.04 10.97 1.90
N ASP A 11 19.99 10.59 3.18
CA ASP A 11 20.62 11.38 4.23
C ASP A 11 21.07 10.51 5.41
N GLU A 12 22.38 10.40 5.60
CA GLU A 12 23.00 9.68 6.72
C GLU A 12 22.79 10.37 8.08
N ASN A 13 22.09 11.53 8.12
CA ASN A 13 21.72 12.24 9.36
C ASN A 13 20.30 11.96 9.91
N MET A 14 19.55 11.01 9.32
CA MET A 14 18.10 10.85 9.55
C MET A 14 17.67 10.12 10.84
N HIS A 15 18.56 9.74 11.75
CA HIS A 15 18.14 9.00 12.95
C HIS A 15 17.36 9.85 13.98
N SER A 16 17.51 11.17 13.99
CA SER A 16 16.70 12.06 14.84
C SER A 16 15.38 12.48 14.19
N ASN A 17 15.33 12.55 12.85
CA ASN A 17 14.18 13.10 12.11
C ASN A 17 13.16 12.03 11.69
N TYR A 18 13.51 10.74 11.79
CA TYR A 18 12.66 9.63 11.37
C TYR A 18 11.43 9.45 12.27
N VAL A 19 11.57 9.65 13.59
CA VAL A 19 10.44 9.57 14.53
C VAL A 19 9.43 10.68 14.22
N ASP A 20 9.92 11.91 14.01
CA ASP A 20 9.09 13.07 13.66
C ASP A 20 8.43 12.89 12.27
N THR A 21 9.15 12.30 11.31
CA THR A 21 8.61 12.00 9.97
C THR A 21 7.55 10.89 10.03
N MET A 22 7.74 9.86 10.86
CA MET A 22 6.78 8.78 11.04
C MET A 22 5.54 9.25 11.79
N GLN A 23 5.70 10.10 12.80
CA GLN A 23 4.59 10.72 13.50
C GLN A 23 3.82 11.67 12.59
N TRP A 24 4.50 12.46 11.76
CA TRP A 24 3.85 13.28 10.72
C TRP A 24 3.07 12.44 9.71
N LEU A 25 3.54 11.22 9.38
CA LEU A 25 2.84 10.30 8.50
C LEU A 25 1.59 9.68 9.14
N GLU A 26 1.56 9.58 10.47
CA GLU A 26 0.38 9.17 11.23
C GLU A 26 -0.63 10.33 11.40
N ASP A 27 -0.13 11.55 11.59
CA ASP A 27 -0.93 12.78 11.76
C ASP A 27 -1.51 13.30 10.43
N THR A 28 -0.82 13.08 9.33
CA THR A 28 -1.25 13.46 7.98
C THR A 28 -2.06 12.33 7.37
N ASP A 29 -3.18 12.64 6.71
CA ASP A 29 -4.00 11.62 6.05
C ASP A 29 -3.41 11.16 4.70
N VAL A 30 -2.13 10.77 4.72
CA VAL A 30 -1.33 10.45 3.53
C VAL A 30 -1.95 9.32 2.73
N LEU A 31 -2.55 8.33 3.40
CA LEU A 31 -3.25 7.24 2.72
C LEU A 31 -4.47 7.74 1.94
N GLU A 32 -5.26 8.66 2.52
CA GLU A 32 -6.38 9.25 1.80
C GLU A 32 -5.89 10.12 0.63
N MET A 33 -4.82 10.90 0.82
CA MET A 33 -4.20 11.66 -0.28
C MET A 33 -3.70 10.75 -1.42
N ILE A 34 -3.11 9.60 -1.09
CA ILE A 34 -2.65 8.61 -2.07
C ILE A 34 -3.86 8.01 -2.79
N ALA A 35 -4.92 7.64 -2.08
CA ALA A 35 -6.14 7.10 -2.68
C ALA A 35 -6.82 8.12 -3.63
N ASP A 36 -6.88 9.39 -3.22
CA ASP A 36 -7.45 10.46 -4.02
C ASP A 36 -6.58 10.75 -5.26
N LYS A 37 -5.25 10.69 -5.14
CA LYS A 37 -4.34 10.80 -6.28
C LYS A 37 -4.47 9.62 -7.24
N PHE A 38 -4.64 8.40 -6.71
CA PHE A 38 -4.86 7.19 -7.49
C PHE A 38 -6.17 7.27 -8.28
N ASN A 39 -7.18 7.93 -7.71
CA ASN A 39 -8.48 8.11 -8.34
C ASN A 39 -8.55 9.29 -9.32
N SER A 40 -7.82 10.38 -9.08
CA SER A 40 -7.87 11.59 -9.93
C SER A 40 -6.93 11.55 -11.14
N SER A 41 -6.01 10.61 -11.19
CA SER A 41 -5.08 10.44 -12.31
C SER A 41 -5.62 9.48 -13.37
N ASP A 42 -5.21 9.71 -14.62
CA ASP A 42 -5.40 8.78 -15.74
C ASP A 42 -4.06 8.23 -16.30
N SER A 43 -2.92 8.66 -15.75
CA SER A 43 -1.58 8.18 -16.14
C SER A 43 -1.29 6.79 -15.59
N PHE A 44 -0.83 5.90 -16.48
CA PHE A 44 -0.37 4.56 -16.14
C PHE A 44 0.79 4.59 -15.13
N GLU A 45 1.77 5.47 -15.36
CA GLU A 45 2.96 5.63 -14.53
C GLU A 45 2.61 6.06 -13.11
N VAL A 46 1.62 6.96 -12.98
CA VAL A 46 1.14 7.38 -11.66
C VAL A 46 0.49 6.22 -10.90
N HIS A 47 -0.32 5.39 -11.57
CA HIS A 47 -0.93 4.21 -10.94
C HIS A 47 0.11 3.17 -10.53
N ALA A 48 1.13 2.95 -11.37
CA ALA A 48 2.24 2.05 -11.06
C ALA A 48 3.02 2.52 -9.81
N ASN A 49 3.42 3.79 -9.79
CA ASN A 49 4.14 4.38 -8.67
C ASN A 49 3.34 4.29 -7.37
N ILE A 50 2.04 4.59 -7.41
CA ILE A 50 1.18 4.51 -6.24
C ILE A 50 1.06 3.07 -5.74
N ALA A 51 0.84 2.09 -6.63
CA ALA A 51 0.79 0.70 -6.21
C ALA A 51 2.11 0.26 -5.57
N GLU A 52 3.26 0.67 -6.11
CA GLU A 52 4.57 0.39 -5.49
C GLU A 52 4.72 1.02 -4.12
N ILE A 53 4.30 2.28 -3.94
CA ILE A 53 4.30 2.97 -2.64
C ILE A 53 3.42 2.22 -1.64
N LEU A 54 2.18 1.88 -2.02
CA LEU A 54 1.27 1.13 -1.15
C LEU A 54 1.86 -0.23 -0.78
N CYS A 55 2.48 -0.95 -1.73
CA CYS A 55 3.20 -2.19 -1.46
C CYS A 55 4.42 -2.01 -0.54
N ALA A 56 5.08 -0.85 -0.58
CA ALA A 56 6.18 -0.54 0.31
C ALA A 56 5.70 -0.24 1.72
N VAL A 57 4.63 0.54 1.87
CA VAL A 57 3.99 0.86 3.14
C VAL A 57 3.55 -0.43 3.84
N THR A 58 2.89 -1.35 3.13
CA THR A 58 2.49 -2.65 3.71
C THR A 58 3.68 -3.50 4.20
N ARG A 59 4.90 -3.23 3.72
CA ARG A 59 6.12 -3.98 4.12
C ARG A 59 6.94 -3.27 5.19
N CYS A 60 6.96 -1.93 5.20
CA CYS A 60 7.95 -1.14 5.94
C CYS A 60 7.35 -0.15 6.95
N ALA A 61 6.04 0.09 6.91
CA ALA A 61 5.42 1.11 7.73
C ALA A 61 5.35 0.77 9.23
N PRO A 62 5.23 1.79 10.10
CA PRO A 62 4.85 1.60 11.50
C PRO A 62 3.52 0.83 11.64
N PRO A 63 3.29 0.11 12.74
CA PRO A 63 2.11 -0.73 12.93
C PRO A 63 0.77 0.01 12.75
N ALA A 64 0.66 1.28 13.16
CA ALA A 64 -0.59 2.04 13.03
C ALA A 64 -0.93 2.31 11.56
N LEU A 65 0.04 2.77 10.77
CA LEU A 65 -0.13 2.99 9.34
C LEU A 65 -0.34 1.67 8.58
N ALA A 66 0.39 0.62 8.95
CA ALA A 66 0.21 -0.73 8.42
C ALA A 66 -1.20 -1.27 8.70
N ALA A 67 -1.74 -1.04 9.91
CA ALA A 67 -3.11 -1.42 10.23
C ALA A 67 -4.13 -0.62 9.40
N LYS A 68 -3.90 0.69 9.20
CA LYS A 68 -4.79 1.55 8.41
C LYS A 68 -4.84 1.15 6.93
N ILE A 69 -3.69 0.89 6.29
CA ILE A 69 -3.63 0.43 4.89
C ILE A 69 -4.21 -0.99 4.73
N CYS A 70 -4.05 -1.85 5.73
CA CYS A 70 -4.65 -3.17 5.80
C CYS A 70 -6.12 -3.13 6.26
N SER A 71 -6.74 -1.96 6.47
CA SER A 71 -8.11 -1.92 6.97
C SER A 71 -9.13 -2.26 5.87
N PRO A 72 -10.26 -2.91 6.21
CA PRO A 72 -11.31 -3.20 5.24
C PRO A 72 -11.86 -1.94 4.57
N SER A 73 -11.95 -0.82 5.29
CA SER A 73 -12.44 0.46 4.76
C SER A 73 -11.53 1.03 3.68
N TYR A 74 -10.22 1.05 3.92
CA TYR A 74 -9.25 1.59 2.97
C TYR A 74 -9.20 0.76 1.68
N VAL A 75 -9.08 -0.56 1.83
CA VAL A 75 -9.10 -1.51 0.72
C VAL A 75 -10.40 -1.40 -0.09
N ARG A 76 -11.54 -1.31 0.60
CA ARG A 76 -12.86 -1.11 -0.03
C ARG A 76 -12.92 0.18 -0.83
N LYS A 77 -12.41 1.28 -0.29
CA LYS A 77 -12.35 2.58 -1.00
C LYS A 77 -11.52 2.47 -2.27
N LEU A 78 -10.31 1.92 -2.19
CA LEU A 78 -9.42 1.76 -3.35
C LEU A 78 -10.09 0.95 -4.48
N PHE A 79 -10.76 -0.15 -4.15
CA PHE A 79 -11.44 -0.96 -5.15
C PHE A 79 -12.78 -0.37 -5.62
N CYS A 80 -13.51 0.38 -4.79
CA CYS A 80 -14.64 1.18 -5.28
C CYS A 80 -14.19 2.05 -6.45
N HIS A 81 -13.05 2.74 -6.30
CA HIS A 81 -12.51 3.61 -7.34
C HIS A 81 -12.09 2.84 -8.60
N ALA A 82 -11.44 1.69 -8.43
CA ALA A 82 -11.06 0.85 -9.58
C ALA A 82 -12.25 0.28 -10.36
N LEU A 83 -13.42 0.15 -9.72
CA LEU A 83 -14.65 -0.36 -10.32
C LEU A 83 -15.55 0.74 -10.92
N GLN A 84 -15.17 2.02 -10.81
CA GLN A 84 -15.96 3.10 -11.41
C GLN A 84 -15.95 3.01 -12.94
N ASP A 85 -17.11 3.25 -13.55
CA ASP A 85 -17.24 3.32 -15.01
C ASP A 85 -16.26 4.37 -15.57
N SER A 86 -15.74 4.13 -16.78
CA SER A 86 -14.81 5.01 -17.52
C SER A 86 -13.39 5.17 -16.99
N ARG A 87 -12.98 4.43 -15.93
CA ARG A 87 -11.58 4.46 -15.46
C ARG A 87 -10.63 3.72 -16.42
N PRO A 88 -9.36 4.16 -16.55
CA PRO A 88 -8.39 3.44 -17.36
C PRO A 88 -8.03 2.08 -16.76
N LYS A 89 -7.76 1.08 -17.62
CA LYS A 89 -7.42 -0.30 -17.21
C LYS A 89 -6.23 -0.39 -16.25
N SER A 90 -5.35 0.62 -16.26
CA SER A 90 -4.20 0.73 -15.36
C SER A 90 -4.61 0.80 -13.88
N VAL A 91 -5.72 1.47 -13.55
CA VAL A 91 -6.25 1.56 -12.17
C VAL A 91 -6.62 0.18 -11.66
N LEU A 92 -7.27 -0.62 -12.51
CA LEU A 92 -7.66 -1.99 -12.23
C LEU A 92 -6.44 -2.89 -12.02
N TYR A 93 -5.51 -2.87 -12.99
CA TYR A 93 -4.28 -3.67 -12.94
C TYR A 93 -3.45 -3.37 -11.68
N HIS A 94 -3.24 -2.10 -11.37
CA HIS A 94 -2.41 -1.70 -10.23
C HIS A 94 -3.12 -1.88 -8.89
N SER A 95 -4.46 -1.80 -8.86
CA SER A 95 -5.25 -2.22 -7.68
C SER A 95 -5.09 -3.71 -7.40
N LEU A 96 -5.13 -4.56 -8.43
CA LEU A 96 -4.89 -6.01 -8.32
C LEU A 96 -3.46 -6.32 -7.89
N SER A 97 -2.47 -5.61 -8.44
CA SER A 97 -1.06 -5.74 -8.01
C SER A 97 -0.91 -5.45 -6.51
N PHE A 98 -1.55 -4.38 -6.03
CA PHE A 98 -1.61 -4.08 -4.60
C PHE A 98 -2.33 -5.18 -3.81
N CYS A 99 -3.45 -5.75 -4.30
CA CYS A 99 -4.11 -6.89 -3.64
C CYS A 99 -3.15 -8.05 -3.40
N ILE A 100 -2.42 -8.43 -4.45
CA ILE A 100 -1.50 -9.56 -4.42
C ILE A 100 -0.40 -9.29 -3.39
N CYS A 101 0.12 -8.06 -3.36
CA CYS A 101 1.08 -7.69 -2.33
C CYS A 101 0.45 -7.74 -0.93
N LEU A 102 -0.77 -7.25 -0.74
CA LEU A 102 -1.44 -7.25 0.55
C LEU A 102 -1.70 -8.68 1.07
N LEU A 103 -1.98 -9.63 0.18
CA LEU A 103 -2.22 -11.03 0.49
C LEU A 103 -0.96 -11.91 0.53
N ASP A 104 0.20 -11.38 0.10
CA ASP A 104 1.43 -12.17 0.01
C ASP A 104 1.91 -12.60 1.41
N PRO A 105 1.88 -13.90 1.76
CA PRO A 105 2.34 -14.39 3.05
C PRO A 105 3.85 -14.22 3.22
N LYS A 106 4.63 -14.07 2.13
CA LYS A 106 6.09 -13.88 2.19
C LYS A 106 6.48 -12.52 2.75
N ARG A 107 5.56 -11.55 2.81
CA ARG A 107 5.77 -10.31 3.57
C ARG A 107 6.05 -10.55 5.05
N LEU A 108 5.62 -11.69 5.59
CA LEU A 108 5.86 -12.09 6.97
C LEU A 108 7.30 -12.57 7.22
N VAL A 109 8.04 -12.97 6.18
CA VAL A 109 9.28 -13.77 6.30
C VAL A 109 10.49 -13.12 5.61
N ALA A 110 10.31 -12.03 4.87
CA ALA A 110 11.37 -11.47 4.03
C ALA A 110 12.60 -10.97 4.84
N PRO A 111 13.79 -11.61 4.70
CA PRO A 111 14.95 -11.38 5.57
C PRO A 111 15.56 -9.99 5.47
N SER A 112 15.49 -9.36 4.28
CA SER A 112 16.00 -8.00 4.05
C SER A 112 15.22 -6.94 4.82
N PHE A 113 13.91 -7.15 5.00
CA PHE A 113 13.08 -6.28 5.82
C PHE A 113 13.27 -6.60 7.30
N GLN A 114 13.54 -7.85 7.66
CA GLN A 114 13.88 -8.22 9.04
C GLN A 114 15.19 -7.55 9.50
N ALA A 115 16.20 -7.42 8.64
CA ALA A 115 17.45 -6.73 8.96
C ALA A 115 17.25 -5.20 9.18
N PHE A 116 16.48 -4.54 8.32
CA PHE A 116 16.05 -3.15 8.51
C PHE A 116 15.21 -2.98 9.79
N ARG A 117 14.40 -3.99 10.14
CA ARG A 117 13.55 -4.02 11.34
C ARG A 117 14.32 -4.30 12.62
N SER A 118 15.36 -5.13 12.60
CA SER A 118 16.18 -5.40 13.79
C SER A 118 16.97 -4.17 14.26
N GLN A 119 17.12 -3.14 13.41
CA GLN A 119 17.60 -1.81 13.83
C GLN A 119 16.48 -0.90 14.35
N LEU A 120 15.21 -1.22 14.06
CA LEU A 120 14.00 -0.47 14.42
C LEU A 120 13.19 -1.23 15.49
N ASN A 121 13.57 -1.08 16.77
CA ASN A 121 13.09 -1.83 17.93
C ASN A 121 11.57 -1.89 18.22
N HIS A 122 10.64 -1.46 17.35
CA HIS A 122 9.22 -1.27 17.75
C HIS A 122 8.11 -1.59 16.73
N GLY A 123 8.29 -2.52 15.77
CA GLY A 123 7.23 -2.80 14.79
C GLY A 123 6.79 -4.26 14.70
N SER A 124 5.73 -4.66 15.42
CA SER A 124 5.00 -5.92 15.14
C SER A 124 4.28 -5.83 13.79
N PHE A 125 4.37 -6.86 12.94
CA PHE A 125 3.68 -6.90 11.64
C PHE A 125 2.19 -7.13 11.85
N VAL A 126 1.35 -6.37 11.16
CA VAL A 126 -0.11 -6.54 11.20
C VAL A 126 -0.53 -7.39 10.00
N PRO A 127 -0.88 -8.69 10.19
CA PRO A 127 -1.50 -9.47 9.12
C PRO A 127 -2.83 -8.83 8.72
N ALA A 128 -3.20 -8.95 7.44
CA ALA A 128 -4.54 -8.55 7.00
C ALA A 128 -5.58 -9.34 7.82
N SER A 129 -6.55 -8.65 8.42
CA SER A 129 -7.61 -9.31 9.19
C SER A 129 -8.51 -10.13 8.28
N GLU A 130 -9.24 -11.09 8.85
CA GLU A 130 -10.25 -11.87 8.12
C GLU A 130 -11.28 -10.96 7.43
N ASP A 131 -11.77 -9.91 8.11
CA ASP A 131 -12.66 -8.90 7.54
C ASP A 131 -12.05 -8.17 6.33
N THR A 132 -10.74 -7.96 6.36
CA THR A 132 -10.02 -7.31 5.26
C THR A 132 -9.95 -8.24 4.07
N ILE A 133 -9.57 -9.51 4.32
CA ILE A 133 -9.52 -10.54 3.29
C ILE A 133 -10.91 -10.73 2.66
N GLN A 134 -11.96 -10.77 3.48
CA GLN A 134 -13.34 -10.86 3.02
C GLN A 134 -13.72 -9.65 2.14
N ALA A 135 -13.45 -8.43 2.61
CA ALA A 135 -13.72 -7.21 1.84
C ALA A 135 -12.93 -7.14 0.51
N MET A 136 -11.72 -7.73 0.47
CA MET A 136 -10.96 -7.89 -0.76
C MET A 136 -11.62 -8.89 -1.70
N LEU A 137 -11.97 -10.08 -1.20
CA LEU A 137 -12.52 -11.17 -2.00
C LEU A 137 -13.87 -10.81 -2.63
N GLU A 138 -14.75 -10.13 -1.88
CA GLU A 138 -16.03 -9.62 -2.38
C GLU A 138 -15.88 -8.74 -3.62
N ARG A 139 -14.77 -7.99 -3.71
CA ARG A 139 -14.51 -7.06 -4.81
C ARG A 139 -13.60 -7.62 -5.89
N LEU A 140 -12.76 -8.58 -5.53
CA LEU A 140 -11.85 -9.25 -6.45
C LEU A 140 -12.60 -9.91 -7.61
N GLY A 141 -13.74 -10.54 -7.32
CA GLY A 141 -14.61 -11.12 -8.35
C GLY A 141 -15.04 -10.09 -9.40
N MET A 142 -15.46 -8.90 -8.96
CA MET A 142 -15.89 -7.81 -9.86
C MET A 142 -14.72 -7.22 -10.66
N LEU A 143 -13.55 -7.06 -10.04
CA LEU A 143 -12.34 -6.59 -10.70
C LEU A 143 -11.91 -7.56 -11.82
N LEU A 144 -11.95 -8.87 -11.55
CA LEU A 144 -11.62 -9.90 -12.54
C LEU A 144 -12.62 -9.93 -13.70
N ILE A 145 -13.92 -9.78 -13.43
CA ILE A 145 -14.95 -9.69 -14.46
C ILE A 145 -14.70 -8.50 -15.38
N LEU A 146 -14.45 -7.31 -14.83
CA LEU A 146 -14.15 -6.12 -15.64
C LEU A 146 -12.89 -6.32 -16.50
N LEU A 147 -11.88 -7.02 -15.99
CA LEU A 147 -10.66 -7.29 -16.75
C LEU A 147 -10.89 -8.24 -17.94
N VAL A 148 -11.92 -9.11 -17.85
CA VAL A 148 -12.30 -10.04 -18.93
C VAL A 148 -13.22 -9.38 -19.96
N ILE A 149 -14.07 -8.44 -19.54
CA ILE A 149 -15.05 -7.77 -20.40
C ILE A 149 -14.40 -6.67 -21.26
N TRP A 150 -13.31 -6.07 -20.80
CA TRP A 150 -12.59 -4.99 -21.46
C TRP A 150 -11.42 -5.45 -22.31
#